data_AF-A0A1J3D6Z5-F1
#
_entry.id   AF-A0A1J3D6Z5-F1
#
_cell.length_a   1.000
_cell.length_b   1.000
_cell.length_c   1.000
_cell.angle_alpha   90.00
_cell.angle_beta   90.00
_cell.angle_gamma   90.00
#
_symmetry.space_group_name_H-M   'P 1'
#
loop_
_entity.id
_entity.type
_entity.pdbx_description
1 polymer ?
#
loop_
_entity_poly.entity_id
_entity_poly.type
_entity_poly.pdbx_seq_one_letter_code
_entity_poly.pdbx_strand_id
1 'polypeptide(L)' 'LVLEIISGKKNSSFYQNDGNLVIYTWRLWSNGSPLELVDPSFQDNYQTSEITRCIHIALLCVQEEAEDRPTMSAILQMLT' A
#
# COMPACT_ATOMS: atom_id res chain seq x y z
N LEU A 1 -7.58 -4.02 -0.56
CA LEU A 1 -8.02 -3.35 -1.80
C LEU A 1 -6.98 -2.41 -2.39
N VAL A 2 -6.64 -1.25 -1.79
CA VAL A 2 -5.66 -0.31 -2.39
C VAL A 2 -4.32 -1.00 -2.68
N LEU A 3 -3.76 -1.73 -1.70
CA LEU A 3 -2.53 -2.51 -1.90
C LEU A 3 -2.66 -3.59 -2.99
N GLU A 4 -3.85 -4.19 -3.14
CA GLU A 4 -4.10 -5.22 -4.16
C GLU A 4 -4.19 -4.61 -5.56
N ILE A 5 -4.72 -3.38 -5.69
CA ILE A 5 -4.74 -2.63 -6.95
C ILE A 5 -3.32 -2.25 -7.36
N ILE A 6 -2.53 -1.68 -6.43
CA ILE A 6 -1.16 -1.23 -6.70
C ILE A 6 -0.26 -2.42 -7.06
N SER A 7 -0.41 -3.55 -6.36
CA SER A 7 0.44 -4.73 -6.58
C SER A 7 -0.05 -5.69 -7.65
N GLY A 8 -1.30 -5.55 -8.10
CA GLY A 8 -1.99 -6.53 -8.94
C GLY A 8 -2.14 -7.92 -8.31
N LYS A 9 -1.82 -8.07 -7.02
CA LYS A 9 -1.85 -9.33 -6.30
C LYS A 9 -2.97 -9.33 -5.26
N LYS A 10 -3.73 -10.41 -5.20
CA LYS A 10 -4.75 -10.61 -4.16
C LYS A 10 -4.07 -10.86 -2.82
N ASN A 11 -4.64 -10.39 -1.72
CA ASN A 11 -4.10 -10.71 -0.39
C ASN A 11 -4.00 -12.23 -0.15
N SER A 12 -4.93 -13.01 -0.72
CA SER A 12 -4.93 -14.47 -0.64
C SER A 12 -3.80 -15.16 -1.41
N SER A 13 -3.03 -14.47 -2.24
CA SER A 13 -1.86 -15.07 -2.92
C SER A 13 -0.61 -15.12 -2.04
N PHE A 14 -0.60 -14.45 -0.88
CA PHE A 14 0.59 -14.32 -0.02
C PHE A 14 0.75 -15.41 1.04
N TYR A 15 -0.18 -16.38 1.11
CA TYR A 15 -0.24 -17.40 2.16
C TYR A 15 1.00 -18.31 2.26
N GLN A 16 1.88 -18.37 1.26
CA GLN A 16 2.98 -19.36 1.21
C GLN A 16 4.38 -18.82 1.52
N ASN A 17 4.62 -17.49 1.60
CA ASN A 17 5.99 -16.97 1.78
C ASN A 17 6.13 -15.75 2.71
N ASP A 18 5.17 -14.83 2.73
CA ASP A 18 5.30 -13.55 3.46
C ASP A 18 4.15 -13.27 4.45
N GLY A 19 3.32 -14.29 4.71
CA GLY A 19 2.11 -14.16 5.52
C GLY A 19 0.97 -13.53 4.73
N ASN A 20 0.92 -12.20 4.66
CA ASN A 20 -0.12 -11.46 3.94
C ASN A 20 0.45 -10.23 3.22
N LEU A 21 -0.33 -9.65 2.31
CA LEU A 21 0.09 -8.50 1.48
C LEU A 21 0.44 -7.26 2.33
N VAL A 22 -0.23 -7.06 3.47
CA VAL A 22 0.06 -5.94 4.38
C VAL A 22 1.44 -6.09 5.01
N ILE A 23 1.79 -7.29 5.50
CA ILE A 23 3.10 -7.58 6.09
C ILE A 23 4.21 -7.40 5.05
N TYR A 24 4.01 -7.93 3.85
CA TYR A 24 4.95 -7.75 2.74
C TYR A 24 5.16 -6.27 2.42
N THR A 25 4.07 -5.50 2.34
CA THR A 25 4.13 -4.05 2.06
C THR A 25 4.85 -3.29 3.18
N TRP A 26 4.61 -3.61 4.45
CA TRP A 26 5.32 -3.01 5.58
C TRP A 26 6.83 -3.25 5.52
N ARG A 27 7.27 -4.43 5.09
CA ARG A 27 8.69 -4.72 4.90
C ARG A 27 9.31 -3.83 3.82
N LEU A 28 8.67 -3.73 2.65
CA LEU A 28 9.12 -2.84 1.57
C LEU A 28 9.17 -1.38 2.03
N TRP A 29 8.14 -0.93 2.74
CA TRP A 29 8.09 0.42 3.30
C TRP A 29 9.24 0.68 4.26
N SER A 30 9.47 -0.25 5.19
CA SER A 30 10.56 -0.16 6.20
C SER A 30 11.95 -0.20 5.56
N ASN A 31 12.09 -0.91 4.44
CA ASN A 31 13.34 -0.99 3.67
C ASN A 31 13.56 0.23 2.76
N GLY A 32 12.61 1.18 2.70
CA GLY A 32 12.70 2.34 1.83
C GLY A 32 12.48 2.03 0.34
N SER A 33 11.88 0.87 0.02
CA SER A 33 11.61 0.43 -1.36
C SER A 33 10.12 0.17 -1.65
N PRO A 34 9.20 1.09 -1.30
CA PRO A 34 7.76 0.87 -1.48
C PRO A 34 7.34 0.66 -2.95
N LEU A 35 8.13 1.15 -3.91
CA LEU A 35 7.85 1.01 -5.34
C LEU A 35 8.06 -0.40 -5.87
N GLU A 36 8.78 -1.27 -5.15
CA GLU A 36 8.86 -2.70 -5.49
C GLU A 36 7.48 -3.40 -5.38
N LEU A 37 6.52 -2.76 -4.72
CA LEU A 37 5.14 -3.26 -4.67
C LEU A 37 4.43 -3.13 -6.02
N VAL A 38 4.79 -2.16 -6.86
CA VAL A 38 4.01 -1.73 -8.02
C VAL A 38 3.95 -2.82 -9.07
N ASP A 39 2.75 -3.12 -9.55
CA ASP A 39 2.55 -4.08 -10.64
C ASP A 39 3.27 -3.58 -11.91
N PRO A 40 4.12 -4.41 -12.54
CA PRO A 40 4.86 -4.04 -13.75
C PRO A 40 3.97 -3.57 -14.93
N SER A 41 2.69 -3.94 -14.96
CA SER A 41 1.72 -3.49 -15.95
C SER A 41 1.44 -1.99 -15.91
N PHE A 42 1.78 -1.30 -14.82
CA PHE A 42 1.70 0.16 -14.74
C PHE A 42 2.75 0.85 -15.63
N GLN A 43 3.84 0.17 -16.01
CA GLN A 43 4.92 0.74 -16.84
C GLN A 43 5.36 2.13 -16.32
N ASP A 44 5.32 3.16 -17.16
CA ASP A 44 5.60 4.56 -16.79
C ASP A 44 4.31 5.39 -16.60
N ASN A 45 3.15 4.74 -16.49
CA ASN A 45 1.83 5.38 -16.44
C ASN A 45 1.40 5.78 -15.01
N TYR A 46 2.34 6.18 -14.16
CA TYR A 46 2.05 6.65 -12.82
C TYR A 46 3.09 7.68 -12.34
N GLN A 47 2.64 8.59 -11.47
CA GLN A 47 3.56 9.43 -10.73
C GLN A 47 4.04 8.69 -9.48
N THR A 48 5.36 8.59 -9.33
CA THR A 48 5.99 7.95 -8.17
C THR A 48 5.48 8.51 -6.85
N SER A 49 5.34 9.84 -6.75
CA SER A 49 4.82 10.52 -5.56
C SER A 49 3.39 10.09 -5.21
N GLU A 50 2.52 9.95 -6.20
CA GLU A 50 1.13 9.54 -5.99
C GLU A 50 1.05 8.09 -5.51
N ILE A 51 1.81 7.18 -6.12
CA ILE A 51 1.84 5.78 -5.70
C ILE A 51 2.43 5.62 -4.30
N THR A 52 3.57 6.25 -4.01
CA THR A 52 4.16 6.21 -2.66
C THR A 52 3.18 6.75 -1.61
N ARG A 53 2.46 7.84 -1.93
CA ARG A 53 1.42 8.40 -1.06
C ARG A 53 0.25 7.45 -0.86
N CYS A 54 -0.24 6.80 -1.92
CA CYS A 54 -1.30 5.80 -1.83
C CYS A 54 -0.89 4.58 -0.99
N ILE A 55 0.36 4.12 -1.12
CA ILE A 55 0.91 3.05 -0.28
C ILE A 55 0.93 3.48 1.19
N HIS A 56 1.41 4.70 1.47
CA HIS A 56 1.46 5.24 2.83
C HIS A 56 0.07 5.31 3.47
N ILE A 57 -0.91 5.89 2.75
CA ILE A 57 -2.30 5.97 3.20
C ILE A 57 -2.86 4.56 3.46
N ALA A 58 -2.61 3.60 2.56
CA ALA A 58 -3.09 2.24 2.72
C ALA A 58 -2.51 1.55 3.97
N LEU A 59 -1.25 1.82 4.31
CA LEU A 59 -0.62 1.32 5.55
C LEU A 59 -1.24 1.98 6.80
N LEU A 60 -1.53 3.28 6.77
CA LEU A 60 -2.22 3.97 7.86
C LEU A 60 -3.64 3.44 8.08
N CYS A 61 -4.34 3.04 7.02
CA CYS A 61 -5.69 2.46 7.13
C CYS A 61 -5.74 1.09 7.81
N VAL A 62 -4.61 0.39 7.93
CA VAL A 62 -4.53 -0.97 8.50
C VAL A 62 -3.67 -1.03 9.76
N GLN A 63 -3.52 0.11 10.45
CA GLN A 63 -2.92 0.15 11.78
C GLN A 63 -3.67 -0.75 12.76
N GLU A 64 -2.92 -1.32 13.69
CA GLU A 64 -3.44 -2.19 14.75
C GLU A 64 -4.38 -1.41 15.66
N GLU A 65 -3.93 -0.24 16.12
CA GLU A 65 -4.73 0.65 16.95
C GLU A 65 -5.75 1.41 16.10
N ALA A 66 -7.00 1.35 16.56
CA ALA A 66 -8.12 1.92 15.82
C ALA A 66 -8.02 3.44 15.66
N GLU A 67 -7.41 4.11 16.62
CA GLU A 67 -7.23 5.56 16.70
C GLU A 67 -6.17 6.11 15.74
N ASP A 68 -5.21 5.28 15.32
CA ASP A 68 -4.18 5.66 14.34
C ASP A 68 -4.69 5.60 12.90
N ARG A 69 -5.86 4.98 12.67
CA ARG A 69 -6.45 4.87 11.33
C ARG A 69 -7.09 6.19 10.92
N PRO A 70 -6.74 6.75 9.75
CA PRO A 70 -7.29 8.02 9.31
C PRO A 70 -8.77 7.89 8.98
N THR A 71 -9.52 8.97 9.23
CA THR A 71 -10.91 9.07 8.80
C THR A 71 -10.99 9.20 7.27
N MET A 72 -12.14 8.88 6.68
CA MET A 72 -12.34 9.06 5.23
C MET A 72 -12.15 10.51 4.77
N SER A 73 -12.46 11.51 5.60
CA SER A 73 -12.20 12.91 5.27
C SER A 73 -10.70 13.24 5.28
N ALA A 74 -9.95 12.71 6.26
CA ALA A 74 -8.50 12.85 6.29
C ALA A 74 -7.85 12.18 5.07
N ILE A 75 -8.31 10.99 4.69
CA ILE A 75 -7.84 10.29 3.48
C ILE A 75 -8.04 11.16 2.24
N LEU A 76 -9.20 11.80 2.07
CA LEU A 76 -9.46 12.70 0.95
C LEU A 76 -8.49 13.88 0.93
N GLN A 77 -8.22 14.49 2.08
CA GLN A 77 -7.26 15.59 2.20
C GLN A 77 -5.83 15.15 1.86
N MET A 78 -5.45 13.93 2.24
CA MET A 78 -4.14 13.37 1.91
C MET A 78 -3.99 13.04 0.42
N LEU A 79 -5.08 12.87 -0.33
CA LEU A 79 -5.08 12.55 -1.77
C LEU A 79 -5.10 13.79 -2.68
N THR A 80 -5.54 14.94 -2.17
CA THR A 80 -5.40 16.24 -2.84
C THR A 80 -4.05 16.89 -2.62
#